data_AF-A0A3D4B4X6-F1
#
_entry.id   AF-A0A3D4B4X6-F1
#
_cell.length_a   1.000
_cell.length_b   1.000
_cell.length_c   1.000
_cell.angle_alpha   90.00
_cell.angle_beta   90.00
_cell.angle_gamma   90.00
#
_symmetry.space_group_name_H-M   'P 1'
#
loop_
_entity.id
_entity.type
_entity.pdbx_description
1 polymer ?
#
loop_
_entity_poly.entity_id
_entity_poly.type
_entity_poly.pdbx_seq_one_letter_code
_entity_poly.pdbx_strand_id
1 'polypeptide(L)'
;MGGAMKSKKDTTKSKKGAMKPKKDTLQFISQGLMREKIPNTYESIVVAAREARRINLNNKMLGTQEDRETKVTTEALERLLDDKLHYTLKPKK
;
A
#
# COMPACT_ATOMS: atom_id res chain seq x y z
N MET A 1 -0.78 66.04 -12.54
CA MET A 1 -0.21 65.28 -11.40
C MET A 1 -0.91 63.94 -11.33
N GLY A 2 -0.28 62.89 -11.87
CA GLY A 2 -0.86 61.54 -11.96
C GLY A 2 -0.69 60.76 -10.66
N GLY A 3 -1.80 60.39 -10.04
CA GLY A 3 -1.82 59.49 -8.87
C GLY A 3 -1.84 58.04 -9.33
N ALA A 4 -0.73 57.33 -9.16
CA ALA A 4 -0.63 55.90 -9.45
C ALA A 4 -1.31 55.08 -8.35
N MET A 5 -2.51 54.56 -8.64
CA MET A 5 -3.15 53.48 -7.87
C MET A 5 -2.32 52.21 -7.99
N LYS A 6 -1.56 51.86 -6.94
CA LYS A 6 -0.87 50.57 -6.84
C LYS A 6 -1.84 49.51 -6.32
N SER A 7 -2.32 48.69 -7.25
CA SER A 7 -2.94 47.39 -7.00
C SER A 7 -2.02 46.49 -6.18
N LYS A 8 -2.36 46.24 -4.91
CA LYS A 8 -1.78 45.14 -4.12
C LYS A 8 -2.78 44.00 -4.09
N LYS A 9 -2.57 43.07 -5.03
CA LYS A 9 -3.28 41.80 -5.19
C LYS A 9 -2.98 40.90 -3.99
N ASP A 10 -4.05 40.37 -3.41
CA ASP A 10 -4.08 39.42 -2.30
C ASP A 10 -3.03 38.31 -2.41
N THR A 11 -2.16 38.22 -1.40
CA THR A 11 -1.38 37.00 -1.15
C THR A 11 -2.21 36.11 -0.23
N THR A 12 -3.11 35.35 -0.83
CA THR A 12 -3.80 34.23 -0.18
C THR A 12 -2.74 33.28 0.37
N LYS A 13 -2.62 33.25 1.69
CA LYS A 13 -1.83 32.28 2.43
C LYS A 13 -2.46 30.91 2.22
N SER A 14 -2.15 30.26 1.10
CA SER A 14 -2.48 28.86 0.87
C SER A 14 -1.82 28.07 1.99
N LYS A 15 -2.66 27.68 2.96
CA LYS A 15 -2.34 26.70 3.98
C LYS A 15 -1.69 25.53 3.25
N LYS A 16 -0.42 25.25 3.56
CA LYS A 16 0.23 23.97 3.28
C LYS A 16 -0.76 22.90 3.74
N GLY A 17 -1.48 22.31 2.79
CA GLY A 17 -2.23 21.09 3.04
C GLY A 17 -1.23 20.14 3.67
N ALA A 18 -1.54 19.66 4.86
CA ALA A 18 -0.73 18.65 5.52
C ALA A 18 -0.64 17.47 4.55
N MET A 19 0.50 17.35 3.86
CA MET A 19 0.86 16.12 3.17
C MET A 19 0.86 15.08 4.27
N LYS A 20 -0.15 14.20 4.27
CA LYS A 20 -0.12 12.99 5.09
C LYS A 20 1.25 12.38 4.86
N PRO A 21 2.00 12.02 5.92
CA PRO A 21 3.28 11.38 5.73
C PRO A 21 3.02 10.17 4.84
N LYS A 22 3.65 10.15 3.66
CA LYS A 22 3.68 8.96 2.82
C LYS A 22 4.27 7.91 3.74
N LYS A 23 3.46 6.96 4.21
CA LYS A 23 3.97 5.77 4.89
C LYS A 23 5.10 5.29 4.00
N ASP A 24 6.33 5.25 4.52
CA ASP A 24 7.49 4.75 3.80
C ASP A 24 7.10 3.38 3.28
N THR A 25 6.68 3.35 2.03
CA THR A 25 6.11 2.16 1.43
C THR A 25 7.33 1.33 1.19
N LEU A 26 7.57 0.34 2.06
CA LEU A 26 8.72 -0.53 1.99
C LEU A 26 8.72 -1.16 0.59
N GLN A 27 9.48 -0.56 -0.33
CA GLN A 27 9.64 -1.07 -1.71
C GLN A 27 10.25 -2.47 -1.69
N PHE A 28 10.90 -2.83 -0.59
CA PHE A 28 11.52 -4.10 -0.36
C PHE A 28 11.04 -4.69 0.97
N ILE A 29 10.39 -5.85 0.90
CA ILE A 29 10.09 -6.69 2.06
C ILE A 29 11.14 -7.79 2.10
N SER A 30 11.92 -7.83 3.17
CA SER A 30 12.97 -8.83 3.36
C SER A 30 12.38 -10.24 3.47
N GLN A 31 13.01 -11.22 2.82
CA GLN A 31 12.66 -12.63 2.99
C GLN A 31 12.79 -13.08 4.45
N GLY A 32 13.69 -12.47 5.23
CA GLY A 32 13.85 -12.76 6.66
C GLY A 32 12.55 -12.54 7.44
N LEU A 33 11.90 -11.39 7.23
CA LEU A 33 10.63 -11.04 7.87
C LEU A 33 9.51 -12.01 7.48
N MET A 34 9.51 -12.49 6.23
CA MET A 34 8.54 -13.51 5.81
C MET A 34 8.78 -14.86 6.49
N ARG A 35 10.05 -15.20 6.76
CA ARG A 35 10.43 -16.46 7.42
C ARG A 35 10.10 -16.48 8.91
N GLU A 36 10.02 -15.32 9.55
CA GLU A 36 9.50 -15.20 10.92
C GLU A 36 8.02 -15.61 11.01
N LYS A 37 7.25 -15.44 9.92
CA LYS A 37 5.84 -15.85 9.84
C LYS A 37 5.68 -17.29 9.37
N ILE A 38 6.33 -17.63 8.26
CA ILE A 38 6.29 -18.97 7.67
C ILE A 38 7.74 -19.38 7.37
N PRO A 39 8.34 -20.32 8.12
CA PRO A 39 9.77 -20.64 8.05
C PRO A 39 10.29 -21.00 6.65
N ASN A 40 9.42 -21.58 5.83
CA ASN A 40 9.70 -21.89 4.44
C ASN A 40 9.35 -20.70 3.54
N THR A 41 10.38 -20.10 2.93
CA THR A 41 10.26 -18.96 2.00
C THR A 41 9.31 -19.25 0.83
N TYR A 42 9.28 -20.47 0.31
CA TYR A 42 8.39 -20.81 -0.80
C TYR A 42 6.94 -20.89 -0.36
N GLU A 43 6.68 -21.45 0.82
CA GLU A 43 5.33 -21.48 1.39
C GLU A 43 4.85 -20.06 1.70
N SER A 44 5.72 -19.19 2.24
CA SER A 44 5.39 -17.80 2.54
C SER A 44 5.02 -17.02 1.28
N ILE A 45 5.77 -17.21 0.18
CA ILE A 45 5.46 -16.65 -1.13
C ILE A 45 4.13 -17.18 -1.66
N VAL A 46 3.87 -18.49 -1.54
CA VAL A 46 2.62 -19.10 -2.02
C VAL A 46 1.40 -18.53 -1.27
N VAL A 47 1.51 -18.35 0.06
CA VAL A 47 0.45 -17.75 0.88
C VAL A 47 0.19 -16.30 0.45
N ALA A 48 1.24 -15.47 0.35
CA ALA A 48 1.11 -14.08 -0.10
C ALA A 48 0.53 -13.97 -1.52
N ALA A 49 0.97 -14.83 -2.44
CA ALA A 49 0.46 -14.84 -3.82
C ALA A 49 -1.01 -15.26 -3.91
N ARG A 50 -1.46 -16.18 -3.05
CA ARG A 50 -2.89 -16.56 -2.96
C ARG A 50 -3.73 -15.38 -2.46
N GLU A 51 -3.26 -14.68 -1.43
CA GLU A 51 -3.96 -13.50 -0.94
C GLU A 51 -4.00 -12.38 -1.98
N ALA A 52 -2.89 -12.11 -2.67
CA ALA A 52 -2.85 -11.10 -3.73
C ALA A 52 -3.88 -11.39 -4.84
N ARG A 53 -4.04 -12.67 -5.21
CA ARG A 53 -5.08 -13.10 -6.17
C ARG A 53 -6.49 -12.86 -5.62
N ARG A 54 -6.74 -13.15 -4.35
CA ARG A 54 -8.03 -12.91 -3.69
C ARG A 54 -8.38 -11.41 -3.69
N ILE A 55 -7.43 -10.56 -3.29
CA ILE A 55 -7.59 -9.09 -3.32
C ILE A 55 -7.90 -8.64 -4.75
N ASN A 56 -7.12 -9.11 -5.73
CA ASN A 56 -7.32 -8.72 -7.12
C ASN A 56 -8.69 -9.14 -7.66
N LEU A 57 -9.16 -10.34 -7.33
CA LEU A 57 -10.49 -10.82 -7.71
C LEU A 57 -11.58 -9.95 -7.10
N ASN A 58 -11.49 -9.62 -5.81
CA ASN A 58 -12.45 -8.76 -5.13
C ASN A 58 -12.51 -7.37 -5.78
N ASN A 59 -11.35 -6.78 -6.11
CA ASN A 59 -11.31 -5.47 -6.78
C ASN A 59 -11.99 -5.53 -8.15
N LYS A 60 -11.76 -6.60 -8.92
CA LYS A 60 -12.42 -6.80 -10.22
C LYS A 60 -13.94 -6.88 -10.08
N MET A 61 -14.42 -7.62 -9.08
CA MET A 61 -15.86 -7.74 -8.81
C MET A 61 -16.49 -6.42 -8.37
N LEU A 62 -15.74 -5.56 -7.68
CA LEU A 62 -16.18 -4.25 -7.19
C LEU A 62 -15.93 -3.10 -8.18
N GLY A 63 -15.21 -3.35 -9.28
CA GLY A 63 -14.83 -2.32 -10.25
C GLY A 63 -13.75 -1.35 -9.76
N THR A 64 -13.01 -1.67 -8.70
CA THR A 64 -12.05 -0.75 -8.03
C THR A 64 -10.59 -0.99 -8.42
N GLN A 65 -10.34 -1.65 -9.55
CA GLN A 65 -8.98 -2.05 -9.95
C GLN A 65 -8.11 -0.85 -10.36
N GLU A 66 -8.68 0.15 -11.03
CA GLU A 66 -7.94 1.28 -11.62
C GLU A 66 -7.57 2.37 -10.61
N ASP A 67 -8.30 2.48 -9.50
CA ASP A 67 -8.15 3.55 -8.50
C ASP A 67 -7.05 3.26 -7.45
N ARG A 68 -6.19 2.26 -7.69
CA ARG A 68 -5.29 1.74 -6.66
C ARG A 68 -3.89 2.34 -6.73
N GLU A 69 -3.51 3.02 -5.65
CA GLU A 69 -2.14 3.49 -5.44
C GLU A 69 -1.16 2.35 -5.10
N THR A 70 -1.65 1.27 -4.49
CA THR A 70 -0.83 0.16 -3.98
C THR A 70 -1.08 -1.15 -4.73
N LYS A 71 0.01 -1.79 -5.17
CA LYS A 71 -0.01 -3.13 -5.80
C LYS A 71 -0.60 -4.15 -4.83
N VAL A 72 -1.49 -5.01 -5.33
CA VAL A 72 -2.14 -6.08 -4.55
C VAL A 72 -1.14 -7.04 -3.90
N THR A 73 0.04 -7.21 -4.50
CA THR A 73 1.13 -8.03 -3.96
C THR A 73 1.77 -7.39 -2.72
N THR A 74 1.92 -6.06 -2.71
CA THR A 74 2.43 -5.32 -1.55
C THR A 74 1.44 -5.42 -0.40
N GLU A 75 0.15 -5.17 -0.66
CA GLU A 75 -0.88 -5.31 0.36
C GLU A 75 -0.96 -6.74 0.92
N ALA A 76 -0.85 -7.77 0.07
CA ALA A 76 -0.86 -9.15 0.52
C ALA A 76 0.34 -9.49 1.43
N LEU A 77 1.53 -8.97 1.11
CA LEU A 77 2.70 -9.16 1.95
C LEU A 77 2.57 -8.42 3.28
N GLU A 78 2.07 -7.19 3.28
CA GLU A 78 1.79 -6.45 4.52
C GLU A 78 0.80 -7.20 5.41
N ARG A 79 -0.29 -7.74 4.83
CA ARG A 79 -1.25 -8.55 5.59
C ARG A 79 -0.61 -9.82 6.17
N LEU A 80 0.34 -10.44 5.47
CA LEU A 80 1.08 -11.59 6.00
C LEU A 80 1.94 -11.19 7.20
N LEU A 81 2.67 -10.08 7.10
CA LEU A 81 3.55 -9.60 8.19
C LEU A 81 2.76 -9.11 9.41
N ASP A 82 1.57 -8.56 9.18
CA ASP A 82 0.65 -8.09 10.22
C ASP A 82 -0.21 -9.20 10.86
N ASP A 83 0.02 -10.48 10.52
CA ASP A 83 -0.80 -11.63 10.97
C ASP A 83 -2.30 -11.50 10.66
N LYS A 84 -2.66 -10.78 9.59
CA LYS A 84 -4.05 -10.56 9.14
C LYS A 84 -4.56 -11.64 8.19
N LEU A 85 -3.73 -12.64 7.88
CA LEU A 85 -4.07 -13.71 6.94
C LEU A 85 -4.43 -15.00 7.66
N HIS A 86 -5.57 -15.56 7.30
CA HIS A 86 -5.93 -16.93 7.65
C HIS A 86 -5.48 -17.87 6.54
N TYR A 87 -4.53 -18.75 6.86
CA TYR A 87 -4.02 -19.76 5.93
C TYR A 87 -3.76 -21.08 6.64
N THR A 88 -3.79 -22.16 5.87
CA THR A 88 -3.41 -23.50 6.35
C THR A 88 -2.29 -24.01 5.47
N LEU A 89 -1.19 -24.40 6.10
CA LEU A 89 -0.07 -25.05 5.41
C LEU A 89 -0.39 -26.54 5.28
N LYS A 90 -0.14 -27.11 4.09
CA LYS A 90 -0.28 -28.57 3.94
C LYS A 90 0.81 -29.23 4.78
N PRO A 91 0.48 -30.26 5.58
CA PRO A 91 1.51 -31.03 6.28
C PRO A 91 2.46 -31.66 5.26
N LYS A 92 3.75 -31.67 5.57
CA LYS A 92 4.74 -32.40 4.79
C LYS A 92 4.40 -33.89 4.91
N LYS A 93 4.29 -34.56 3.75
CA LYS A 93 4.11 -36.01 3.67
C LYS A 93 5.38 -36.73 4.12
#